data_AF-A0A354NUV5-F1
#
_entry.id   AF-A0A354NUV5-F1
#
_cell.length_a   1.000
_cell.length_b   1.000
_cell.length_c   1.000
_cell.angle_alpha   90.00
_cell.angle_beta   90.00
_cell.angle_gamma   90.00
#
_symmetry.space_group_name_H-M   'P 1'
#
loop_
_entity.id
_entity.type
_entity.pdbx_description
1 polymer ?
#
loop_
_entity_poly.entity_id
_entity_poly.type
_entity_poly.pdbx_seq_one_letter_code
_entity_poly.pdbx_strand_id
1 'polypeptide(L)' 'MPLAPTEARLEVASNIMNFTLEDLPVEVGTRIAWTNRDSASHTSTSGSQGNKTGIWVGPPLAEGTSFAFVFT' A
#
# COMPACT_ATOMS: atom_id res chain seq x y z
N MET A 1 -21.64 21.59 8.29
CA MET A 1 -22.20 20.75 7.22
C MET A 1 -21.56 19.38 7.33
N PRO A 2 -22.30 18.27 7.47
CA PRO A 2 -21.68 16.95 7.42
C PRO A 2 -21.31 16.64 5.97
N LEU A 3 -20.05 16.28 5.72
CA LEU A 3 -19.59 15.82 4.42
C LEU A 3 -20.26 14.47 4.15
N ALA A 4 -20.83 14.31 2.95
CA ALA A 4 -21.41 13.05 2.50
C ALA A 4 -20.35 11.92 2.54
N PRO A 5 -20.74 10.67 2.82
CA PRO A 5 -19.83 9.55 2.68
C PRO A 5 -19.54 9.37 1.18
N THR A 6 -18.42 9.92 0.70
CA THR A 6 -17.84 9.52 -0.58
C THR A 6 -17.75 8.00 -0.55
N GLU A 7 -18.29 7.36 -1.59
CA GLU A 7 -18.45 5.91 -1.68
C GLU A 7 -17.26 5.18 -1.05
N ALA A 8 -17.56 4.26 -0.13
CA ALA A 8 -16.55 3.44 0.54
C ALA A 8 -15.91 2.52 -0.50
N ARG A 9 -14.95 3.05 -1.26
CA ARG A 9 -14.04 2.25 -2.07
C ARG A 9 -13.33 1.32 -1.10
N LEU A 10 -13.40 0.01 -1.36
CA LEU A 10 -12.80 -1.00 -0.49
C LEU A 10 -11.32 -0.66 -0.30
N GLU A 11 -10.96 -0.25 0.91
CA GLU A 11 -9.60 0.05 1.31
C GLU A 11 -9.14 -1.03 2.28
N VAL A 12 -8.00 -1.64 1.96
CA VAL A 12 -7.34 -2.62 2.80
C VAL A 12 -5.99 -2.04 3.22
N ALA A 13 -5.73 -2.03 4.52
CA ALA A 13 -4.47 -1.59 5.07
C ALA A 13 -3.49 -2.78 5.19
N SER A 14 -2.22 -2.52 4.94
CA SER A 14 -1.11 -3.45 5.11
C SER A 14 0.04 -2.74 5.83
N ASN A 15 0.69 -3.43 6.76
CA ASN A 15 1.85 -2.86 7.45
C ASN A 15 3.14 -3.45 6.88
N ILE A 16 4.11 -2.59 6.63
CA ILE A 16 5.49 -3.00 6.34
C ILE A 16 6.24 -3.00 7.66
N MET A 17 6.75 -4.16 8.07
CA MET A 17 7.56 -4.32 9.27
C MET A 17 8.57 -5.46 9.09
N ASN A 18 9.78 -5.30 9.60
CA ASN A 18 10.91 -6.21 9.47
C ASN A 18 11.17 -6.71 8.04
N PHE A 19 11.05 -5.81 7.04
CA PHE A 19 11.15 -6.14 5.61
C PHE A 19 10.11 -7.18 5.12
N THR A 20 9.00 -7.31 5.83
CA THR A 20 7.86 -8.19 5.48
C THR A 20 6.56 -7.38 5.41
N LEU A 21 5.56 -7.94 4.74
CA LEU A 21 4.18 -7.47 4.69
C LEU A 21 3.24 -8.66 4.53
N GLU A 22 1.93 -8.44 4.63
CA GLU A 22 0.93 -9.50 4.52
C GLU A 22 0.70 -9.94 3.06
N ASP A 23 0.45 -11.25 2.87
CA ASP A 23 -0.16 -11.75 1.64
C ASP A 23 -1.68 -11.50 1.71
N LEU A 24 -2.18 -10.67 0.80
CA LEU A 24 -3.58 -10.26 0.76
C LEU A 24 -4.28 -10.75 -0.52
N PRO A 25 -5.47 -11.38 -0.43
CA PRO A 25 -6.35 -11.49 -1.58
C PRO A 25 -6.87 -10.09 -1.94
N VAL A 26 -6.73 -9.69 -3.21
CA VAL A 26 -7.11 -8.35 -3.67
C VAL A 26 -8.07 -8.48 -4.85
N GLU A 27 -9.28 -7.96 -4.68
CA GLU A 27 -10.25 -7.85 -5.78
C GLU A 27 -9.94 -6.64 -6.67
N VAL A 28 -10.30 -6.72 -7.94
CA VAL A 28 -10.21 -5.58 -8.87
C VAL A 28 -11.02 -4.39 -8.33
N GLY A 29 -10.44 -3.20 -8.36
CA GLY A 29 -10.98 -1.95 -7.81
C GLY A 29 -10.46 -1.61 -6.40
N THR A 30 -9.93 -2.58 -5.67
CA THR A 30 -9.48 -2.41 -4.27
C THR A 30 -8.34 -1.39 -4.17
N ARG A 31 -8.38 -0.57 -3.11
CA ARG A 31 -7.26 0.31 -2.71
C ARG A 31 -6.45 -0.39 -1.63
N ILE A 32 -5.17 -0.62 -1.86
CA ILE A 32 -4.29 -1.10 -0.80
C ILE A 32 -3.46 0.07 -0.30
N ALA A 33 -3.41 0.29 1.01
CA ALA A 33 -2.59 1.29 1.68
C ALA A 33 -1.52 0.59 2.51
N TRP A 34 -0.25 0.71 2.09
CA TRP A 34 0.89 0.20 2.84
C TRP A 34 1.43 1.29 3.76
N THR A 35 1.56 0.98 5.05
CA THR A 35 2.13 1.88 6.06
C THR A 35 3.45 1.33 6.55
N ASN A 36 4.49 2.14 6.57
CA ASN A 36 5.76 1.76 7.18
C ASN A 36 5.64 1.79 8.71
N ARG A 37 5.87 0.66 9.39
CA ARG A 37 5.88 0.54 10.86
C ARG A 37 7.29 0.31 11.42
N ASP A 38 8.31 0.38 10.57
CA ASP A 38 9.71 0.34 10.96
C ASP A 38 10.34 1.73 10.92
N SER A 39 11.42 1.89 11.69
CA SER A 39 12.27 3.08 11.65
C SER A 39 13.14 3.14 10.39
N ALA A 40 13.40 2.01 9.75
CA ALA A 40 14.05 1.95 8.44
C ALA A 40 13.10 2.48 7.36
N SER A 41 13.64 3.17 6.36
CA SER A 41 12.83 3.64 5.23
C SER A 41 12.47 2.48 4.30
N HIS A 42 11.21 2.40 3.90
CA HIS A 42 10.70 1.38 2.98
C HIS A 42 10.04 2.00 1.73
N THR A 43 9.56 1.16 0.82
CA THR A 43 8.72 1.53 -0.33
C THR A 43 7.79 0.37 -0.66
N SER A 44 6.68 0.63 -1.34
CA SER A 44 5.87 -0.40 -2.02
C SER A 44 6.17 -0.34 -3.51
N THR A 45 6.61 -1.46 -4.09
CA THR A 45 6.98 -1.57 -5.50
C THR A 45 6.33 -2.79 -6.11
N SER A 46 5.77 -2.66 -7.31
CA SER A 46 5.12 -3.76 -7.99
C SER A 46 6.11 -4.80 -8.53
N GLY A 47 5.75 -6.07 -8.42
CA GLY A 47 6.51 -7.20 -8.95
C GLY A 47 6.88 -8.21 -7.88
N SER A 48 7.72 -9.17 -8.25
CA SER A 48 8.27 -10.15 -7.32
C SER A 48 9.65 -9.72 -6.82
N GLN A 49 10.14 -10.36 -5.77
CA GLN A 49 11.47 -10.10 -5.24
C GLN A 49 12.52 -10.23 -6.36
N GLY A 50 13.29 -9.17 -6.59
CA GLY A 50 14.31 -9.11 -7.64
C GLY A 50 13.77 -8.85 -9.07
N ASN A 51 12.45 -8.88 -9.29
CA ASN A 51 11.85 -8.63 -10.60
C ASN A 51 10.68 -7.64 -10.50
N LYS A 52 11.01 -6.35 -10.62
CA LYS A 52 10.04 -5.25 -10.59
C LYS A 52 9.27 -5.19 -11.89
N THR A 53 7.94 -5.06 -11.81
CA THR A 53 7.07 -4.93 -13.00
C THR A 53 6.88 -3.49 -13.45
N GLY A 54 7.09 -2.50 -12.57
CA GLY A 54 6.99 -1.08 -12.89
C GLY A 54 5.56 -0.52 -13.00
N ILE A 55 4.54 -1.32 -12.69
CA ILE A 55 3.12 -0.89 -12.63
C ILE A 55 2.94 0.22 -11.58
N TRP A 56 3.58 0.08 -10.41
CA TRP A 56 3.77 1.19 -9.47
C TRP A 56 5.15 1.12 -8.81
N VAL A 57 5.66 2.31 -8.47
CA VAL A 57 6.83 2.50 -7.62
C VAL A 57 6.49 3.61 -6.63
N GLY A 58 6.27 3.25 -5.37
CA GLY A 58 5.96 4.21 -4.32
C GLY A 58 7.17 5.05 -3.94
N PRO A 59 6.97 6.25 -3.35
CA PRO A 59 8.05 7.03 -2.77
C PRO A 59 8.67 6.28 -1.57
N PRO A 60 9.85 6.71 -1.09
CA PRO A 60 10.33 6.31 0.22
C PRO A 60 9.31 6.67 1.30
N LEU A 61 9.00 5.71 2.17
CA LEU A 61 8.10 5.83 3.30
C LEU A 61 8.94 5.91 4.57
N ALA A 62 8.85 7.03 5.29
CA ALA A 62 9.34 7.15 6.65
C ALA A 62 8.40 6.40 7.62
N GLU A 63 8.85 6.17 8.85
CA GLU A 63 8.03 5.54 9.89
C GLU A 63 6.67 6.25 10.05
N GLY A 64 5.60 5.47 10.07
CA GLY A 64 4.22 5.94 10.20
C GLY A 64 3.59 6.52 8.93
N THR A 65 4.34 6.65 7.83
CA THR A 65 3.80 7.16 6.55
C THR A 65 3.25 6.04 5.67
N SER A 66 2.30 6.40 4.81
CA SER A 66 1.62 5.45 3.93
C SER A 66 1.68 5.84 2.46
N PHE A 67 1.69 4.83 1.60
CA PHE A 67 1.42 4.95 0.15
C PHE A 67 0.29 4.00 -0.22
N ALA A 68 -0.55 4.40 -1.18
CA ALA A 68 -1.67 3.58 -1.60
C ALA A 68 -1.78 3.47 -3.13
N PHE A 69 -2.20 2.31 -3.60
CA PHE A 69 -2.40 1.99 -5.01
C PHE A 69 -3.77 1.34 -5.27
N VAL A 70 -4.26 1.51 -6.49
CA VAL A 70 -5.57 0.99 -6.95
C VAL A 70 -5.31 -0.16 -7.91
N PHE A 71 -5.76 -1.36 -7.57
CA PHE A 71 -5.65 -2.51 -8.46
C PHE A 71 -6.81 -2.46 -9.47
N THR A 72 -6.51 -2.45 -10.76
CA THR A 72 -7.48 -2.33 -11.87
C THR A 72 -7.28 -3.41 -12.92
#